data_AF-A0A933I5T5-F1
#
_entry.id   AF-A0A933I5T5-F1
#
_cell.length_a   1.000
_cell.length_b   1.000
_cell.length_c   1.000
_cell.angle_alpha   90.00
_cell.angle_beta   90.00
_cell.angle_gamma   90.00
#
_symmetry.space_group_name_H-M   'P 1'
#
loop_
_entity.id
_entity.type
_entity.pdbx_description
1 polymer ?
#
loop_
_entity_poly.entity_id
_entity_poly.type
_entity_poly.pdbx_seq_one_letter_code
_entity_poly.pdbx_strand_id
1 'polypeptide(L)'
;MRLILVFLLAVFAVVVSQPAFSGTAATIDELVAPYDSSKCGECHEDIHKDWAGSWHGKSIVDPRVLRTFKTFILSGLDKSKAARKDLKDVCLGCHAPQIRDASDELVVKISDMIITAVDEKNEAKREAVKKELAKLNINCIACHNLYAVPDGNPQPKTIYGTGKAQDTSPHKDELGFNSVKSEYFKSSKFCGKCHGCELPSNECPTIYSSYEEHYLKHGGKETCQGCHMKEASHKFPGIYEKDFAKDAVEIKISASPTEYVYHLENRIVPGLVMNIQLTSHSGHGIPHG
;
A
#
# COMPACT_ATOMS: atom_id res chain seq x y z
N MET A 1 39.67 70.86 -7.98
CA MET A 1 39.90 69.73 -7.06
C MET A 1 38.67 68.82 -7.14
N ARG A 2 38.90 67.51 -7.25
CA ARG A 2 38.06 66.44 -7.82
C ARG A 2 36.61 66.32 -7.32
N LEU A 3 35.71 66.04 -8.27
CA LEU A 3 34.40 65.42 -8.10
C LEU A 3 34.52 64.04 -7.42
N ILE A 4 33.64 63.70 -6.46
CA ILE A 4 33.10 62.34 -6.26
C ILE A 4 31.71 62.47 -5.62
N LEU A 5 30.63 62.29 -6.40
CA LEU A 5 29.30 61.94 -5.89
C LEU A 5 29.17 60.41 -5.98
N VAL A 6 29.08 59.73 -4.84
CA VAL A 6 28.83 58.29 -4.78
C VAL A 6 27.33 58.05 -4.86
N PHE A 7 26.83 57.60 -6.01
CA PHE A 7 25.48 57.05 -6.17
C PHE A 7 25.49 55.59 -5.72
N LEU A 8 24.95 55.31 -4.53
CA LEU A 8 24.67 53.95 -4.05
C LEU A 8 23.37 53.46 -4.72
N LEU A 9 23.51 52.73 -5.82
CA LEU A 9 22.44 51.97 -6.44
C LEU A 9 22.17 50.70 -5.61
N ALA A 10 21.14 50.74 -4.78
CA ALA A 10 20.61 49.57 -4.10
C ALA A 10 19.89 48.69 -5.13
N VAL A 11 20.57 47.64 -5.60
CA VAL A 11 19.95 46.57 -6.39
C VAL A 11 19.10 45.74 -5.44
N PHE A 12 17.79 46.03 -5.38
CA PHE A 12 16.82 45.12 -4.78
C PHE A 12 16.72 43.88 -5.69
N ALA A 13 17.40 42.81 -5.29
CA ALA A 13 17.15 41.49 -5.84
C ALA A 13 15.71 41.10 -5.47
N VAL A 14 14.80 41.18 -6.42
CA VAL A 14 13.46 40.60 -6.30
C VAL A 14 13.67 39.09 -6.25
N VAL A 15 13.75 38.55 -5.04
CA VAL A 15 13.60 37.12 -4.79
C VAL A 15 12.16 36.80 -5.15
N VAL A 16 11.94 36.34 -6.39
CA VAL A 16 10.68 35.74 -6.80
C VAL A 16 10.57 34.45 -6.00
N SER A 17 9.89 34.53 -4.86
CA SER A 17 9.42 33.36 -4.13
C SER A 17 8.52 32.57 -5.07
N GLN A 18 9.01 31.41 -5.53
CA GLN A 18 8.14 30.44 -6.17
C GLN A 18 7.03 30.08 -5.18
N PRO A 19 5.76 30.04 -5.60
CA PRO A 19 4.69 29.66 -4.71
C PRO A 19 4.93 28.22 -4.28
N ALA A 20 5.16 28.02 -2.99
CA ALA A 20 4.93 26.73 -2.37
C ALA A 20 3.48 26.35 -2.68
N PHE A 21 3.27 25.17 -3.26
CA PHE A 21 1.95 24.65 -3.56
C PHE A 21 1.20 24.48 -2.23
N SER A 22 0.41 25.48 -1.87
CA SER A 22 -0.30 25.58 -0.59
C SER A 22 -1.81 25.32 -0.73
N GLY A 23 -2.25 24.85 -1.90
CA GLY A 23 -3.64 24.47 -2.15
C GLY A 23 -3.80 22.95 -2.14
N THR A 24 -4.87 22.47 -1.52
CA THR A 24 -5.37 21.10 -1.72
C THR A 24 -5.85 20.94 -3.17
N ALA A 25 -5.57 19.79 -3.79
CA ALA A 25 -5.95 19.53 -5.18
C ALA A 25 -7.47 19.33 -5.31
N ALA A 26 -8.07 19.90 -6.35
CA ALA A 26 -9.52 19.83 -6.61
C ALA A 26 -9.88 18.75 -7.65
N THR A 27 -8.90 18.26 -8.41
CA THR A 27 -9.07 17.20 -9.41
C THR A 27 -8.06 16.07 -9.23
N ILE A 28 -8.36 14.88 -9.78
CA ILE A 28 -7.42 13.74 -9.76
C ILE A 28 -6.14 14.09 -10.52
N ASP A 29 -6.22 14.77 -11.67
CA ASP A 29 -5.04 15.14 -12.46
C ASP A 29 -4.12 16.12 -11.71
N GLU A 30 -4.68 17.13 -11.04
CA GLU A 30 -3.92 18.01 -10.16
C GLU A 30 -3.31 17.25 -8.98
N LEU A 31 -4.06 16.30 -8.41
CA LEU A 31 -3.62 15.52 -7.26
C LEU A 31 -2.44 14.61 -7.61
N VAL A 32 -2.44 13.97 -8.78
CA VAL A 32 -1.40 12.98 -9.14
C VAL A 32 -0.17 13.61 -9.80
N ALA A 33 -0.26 14.82 -10.34
CA ALA A 33 0.85 15.47 -11.04
C ALA A 33 2.15 15.57 -10.20
N PRO A 34 2.12 15.93 -8.90
CA PRO A 34 3.31 15.93 -8.06
C PRO A 34 3.88 14.53 -7.75
N TYR A 35 3.08 13.49 -8.00
CA TYR A 35 3.36 12.08 -7.70
C TYR A 35 3.62 11.25 -8.97
N ASP A 36 3.82 11.89 -10.12
CA ASP A 36 4.08 11.18 -11.36
C ASP A 36 5.33 10.31 -11.24
N SER A 37 5.17 9.05 -11.61
CA SER A 37 6.23 8.02 -11.59
C SER A 37 6.38 7.33 -12.94
N SER A 38 5.76 7.88 -14.00
CA SER A 38 5.86 7.33 -15.36
C SER A 38 7.31 7.16 -15.82
N LYS A 39 8.15 8.16 -15.53
CA LYS A 39 9.59 8.15 -15.86
C LYS A 39 10.40 7.08 -15.11
N CYS A 40 9.91 6.58 -13.97
CA CYS A 40 10.62 5.53 -13.24
C CYS A 40 10.74 4.26 -14.08
N GLY A 41 9.72 3.94 -14.88
CA GLY A 41 9.71 2.77 -15.76
C GLY A 41 10.68 2.85 -16.94
N GLU A 42 11.15 4.05 -17.30
CA GLU A 42 12.13 4.23 -18.38
C GLU A 42 13.52 3.70 -17.98
N CYS A 43 13.87 3.80 -16.70
CA CYS A 43 15.13 3.30 -16.14
C CYS A 43 15.00 1.99 -15.35
N HIS A 44 13.81 1.70 -14.82
CA HIS A 44 13.53 0.54 -13.96
C HIS A 44 12.41 -0.35 -14.52
N GLU A 45 12.57 -0.81 -15.76
CA GLU A 45 11.55 -1.55 -16.51
C GLU A 45 11.02 -2.79 -15.76
N ASP A 46 11.91 -3.66 -15.28
CA ASP A 46 11.51 -4.89 -14.58
C ASP A 46 10.76 -4.60 -13.27
N ILE A 47 11.24 -3.62 -12.50
CA ILE A 47 10.61 -3.19 -11.25
C ILE A 47 9.21 -2.60 -11.53
N HIS A 48 9.11 -1.76 -12.56
CA HIS A 48 7.84 -1.16 -12.96
C HIS A 48 6.85 -2.23 -13.43
N LYS A 49 7.31 -3.23 -14.20
CA LYS A 49 6.49 -4.37 -14.63
C LYS A 49 6.00 -5.21 -13.45
N ASP A 50 6.88 -5.50 -12.50
CA ASP A 50 6.54 -6.20 -11.26
C ASP A 50 5.46 -5.44 -10.47
N TRP A 51 5.68 -4.15 -10.24
CA TRP A 51 4.73 -3.28 -9.53
C TRP A 51 3.38 -3.18 -10.26
N ALA A 52 3.36 -2.95 -11.57
CA ALA A 52 2.14 -2.85 -12.35
C ALA A 52 1.32 -4.16 -12.34
N GLY A 53 2.01 -5.30 -12.22
CA GLY A 53 1.39 -6.61 -12.05
C GLY A 53 0.84 -6.86 -10.64
N SER A 54 1.44 -6.23 -9.62
CA SER A 54 1.12 -6.44 -8.20
C SER A 54 -0.27 -5.94 -7.79
N TRP A 55 -0.69 -6.31 -6.58
CA TRP A 55 -1.89 -5.77 -5.95
C TRP A 55 -1.72 -4.34 -5.44
N HIS A 56 -0.49 -3.91 -5.15
CA HIS A 56 -0.20 -2.52 -4.80
C HIS A 56 -0.41 -1.58 -6.00
N GLY A 57 0.00 -1.99 -7.20
CA GLY A 57 -0.27 -1.28 -8.45
C GLY A 57 -1.75 -1.25 -8.86
N LYS A 58 -2.61 -1.92 -8.10
CA LYS A 58 -4.08 -2.00 -8.27
C LYS A 58 -4.83 -1.62 -6.98
N SER A 59 -4.16 -0.92 -6.07
CA SER A 59 -4.58 -0.72 -4.69
C SER A 59 -6.01 -0.19 -4.53
N ILE A 60 -6.49 0.69 -5.41
CA ILE A 60 -7.85 1.25 -5.33
C ILE A 60 -8.85 0.55 -6.25
N VAL A 61 -8.38 -0.06 -7.34
CA VAL A 61 -9.24 -0.64 -8.39
C VAL A 61 -9.42 -2.16 -8.30
N ASP A 62 -8.78 -2.80 -7.31
CA ASP A 62 -9.07 -4.20 -7.00
C ASP A 62 -10.58 -4.41 -6.74
N PRO A 63 -11.22 -5.41 -7.39
CA PRO A 63 -12.64 -5.65 -7.23
C PRO A 63 -13.10 -5.96 -5.79
N ARG A 64 -12.25 -6.54 -4.94
CA ARG A 64 -12.59 -6.78 -3.53
C ARG A 64 -12.52 -5.46 -2.75
N VAL A 65 -11.46 -4.67 -2.94
CA VAL A 65 -11.30 -3.33 -2.35
C VAL A 65 -12.46 -2.42 -2.73
N LEU A 66 -12.79 -2.29 -4.01
CA LEU A 66 -13.90 -1.44 -4.46
C LEU A 66 -15.24 -1.81 -3.79
N ARG A 67 -15.53 -3.11 -3.66
CA ARG A 67 -16.75 -3.59 -2.98
C ARG A 67 -16.72 -3.31 -1.48
N THR A 68 -15.56 -3.47 -0.83
CA THR A 68 -15.39 -3.12 0.59
C THR A 68 -15.58 -1.63 0.81
N PHE A 69 -14.96 -0.77 -0.02
CA PHE A 69 -15.11 0.68 0.08
C PHE A 69 -16.55 1.12 -0.16
N LYS A 70 -17.21 0.60 -1.20
CA LYS A 70 -18.64 0.85 -1.41
C LYS A 70 -19.46 0.48 -0.17
N THR A 71 -19.22 -0.70 0.40
CA THR A 71 -19.94 -1.16 1.60
C THR A 71 -19.70 -0.23 2.78
N PHE A 72 -18.45 0.17 3.01
CA PHE A 72 -18.07 1.11 4.07
C PHE A 72 -18.71 2.49 3.87
N ILE A 73 -18.75 3.00 2.63
CA ILE A 73 -19.40 4.27 2.31
C ILE A 73 -20.91 4.19 2.57
N LEU A 74 -21.60 3.23 1.96
CA LEU A 74 -23.07 3.16 1.97
C LEU A 74 -23.65 2.65 3.30
N SER A 75 -22.93 1.78 4.00
CA SER A 75 -23.41 1.16 5.25
C SER A 75 -22.73 1.70 6.49
N GLY A 76 -21.56 2.31 6.37
CA GLY A 76 -20.83 2.96 7.46
C GLY A 76 -21.03 4.47 7.42
N LEU A 77 -20.34 5.17 6.52
CA LEU A 77 -20.29 6.63 6.47
C LEU A 77 -21.69 7.25 6.33
N ASP A 78 -22.43 6.89 5.28
CA ASP A 78 -23.76 7.45 4.96
C ASP A 78 -24.83 7.17 6.02
N LYS A 79 -24.60 6.19 6.91
CA LYS A 79 -25.52 5.81 7.99
C LYS A 79 -25.03 6.22 9.37
N SER A 80 -23.93 6.98 9.45
CA SER A 80 -23.33 7.43 10.69
C SER A 80 -23.28 8.96 10.77
N LYS A 81 -22.58 9.51 11.77
CA LYS A 81 -22.27 10.94 11.84
C LYS A 81 -21.01 11.33 11.04
N ALA A 82 -20.31 10.35 10.49
CA ALA A 82 -19.13 10.57 9.65
C ALA A 82 -19.53 11.05 8.25
N ALA A 83 -18.60 11.70 7.55
CA ALA A 83 -18.80 12.19 6.21
C ALA A 83 -17.99 11.34 5.20
N ARG A 84 -18.42 11.33 3.94
CA ARG A 84 -17.68 10.63 2.86
C ARG A 84 -16.22 11.10 2.73
N LYS A 85 -15.91 12.33 3.11
CA LYS A 85 -14.54 12.84 3.15
C LYS A 85 -13.63 12.11 4.15
N ASP A 86 -14.19 11.50 5.19
CA ASP A 86 -13.44 10.76 6.21
C ASP A 86 -12.86 9.44 5.64
N LEU A 87 -13.28 9.05 4.43
CA LEU A 87 -12.66 7.98 3.67
C LEU A 87 -11.15 8.22 3.45
N LYS A 88 -10.73 9.50 3.42
CA LYS A 88 -9.33 9.94 3.38
C LYS A 88 -8.50 9.28 4.48
N ASP A 89 -9.00 9.30 5.71
CA ASP A 89 -8.25 8.90 6.91
C ASP A 89 -8.40 7.41 7.24
N VAL A 90 -9.50 6.79 6.80
CA VAL A 90 -9.79 5.38 7.12
C VAL A 90 -9.28 4.41 6.07
N CYS A 91 -9.44 4.73 4.79
CA CYS A 91 -9.20 3.78 3.70
C CYS A 91 -8.15 4.29 2.71
N LEU A 92 -8.26 5.54 2.29
CA LEU A 92 -7.46 6.07 1.20
C LEU A 92 -6.03 6.41 1.63
N GLY A 93 -5.76 6.62 2.92
CA GLY A 93 -4.38 6.73 3.41
C GLY A 93 -3.51 5.53 3.01
N CYS A 94 -4.07 4.33 2.98
CA CYS A 94 -3.33 3.13 2.57
C CYS A 94 -3.52 2.81 1.08
N HIS A 95 -4.73 3.01 0.54
CA HIS A 95 -5.05 2.57 -0.83
C HIS A 95 -4.87 3.63 -1.92
N ALA A 96 -4.72 4.89 -1.54
CA ALA A 96 -4.39 6.03 -2.40
C ALA A 96 -3.63 7.12 -1.61
N PRO A 97 -2.39 6.84 -1.13
CA PRO A 97 -1.56 7.74 -0.31
C PRO A 97 -1.54 9.23 -0.65
N GLN A 98 -1.56 9.56 -1.94
CA GLN A 98 -1.60 10.92 -2.46
C GLN A 98 -2.81 11.71 -1.97
N ILE A 99 -3.89 11.04 -1.53
CA ILE A 99 -5.13 11.66 -1.03
C ILE A 99 -4.89 12.66 0.11
N ARG A 100 -3.75 12.56 0.81
CA ARG A 100 -3.28 13.54 1.79
C ARG A 100 -3.42 14.99 1.29
N ASP A 101 -3.15 15.21 0.01
CA ASP A 101 -3.13 16.56 -0.58
C ASP A 101 -4.44 16.89 -1.33
N ALA A 102 -5.46 16.03 -1.27
CA ALA A 102 -6.77 16.25 -1.87
C ALA A 102 -7.65 17.17 -1.01
N SER A 103 -8.51 17.97 -1.67
CA SER A 103 -9.59 18.70 -1.02
C SER A 103 -10.69 17.75 -0.54
N ASP A 104 -11.46 18.16 0.47
CA ASP A 104 -12.57 17.37 0.99
C ASP A 104 -13.61 17.07 -0.11
N GLU A 105 -13.88 18.04 -1.00
CA GLU A 105 -14.79 17.89 -2.14
C GLU A 105 -14.27 16.85 -3.14
N LEU A 106 -12.96 16.82 -3.40
CA LEU A 106 -12.37 15.80 -4.25
C LEU A 106 -12.50 14.40 -3.62
N VAL A 107 -12.32 14.27 -2.31
CA VAL A 107 -12.51 12.97 -1.62
C VAL A 107 -13.97 12.50 -1.72
N VAL A 108 -14.94 13.41 -1.58
CA VAL A 108 -16.37 13.09 -1.77
C VAL A 108 -16.60 12.61 -3.22
N LYS A 109 -16.05 13.31 -4.21
CA LYS A 109 -16.13 12.90 -5.62
C LYS A 109 -15.51 11.52 -5.87
N ILE A 110 -14.36 11.23 -5.26
CA ILE A 110 -13.71 9.91 -5.33
C ILE A 110 -14.61 8.84 -4.71
N SER A 111 -15.29 9.14 -3.59
CA SER A 111 -16.26 8.23 -2.96
C SER A 111 -17.42 7.89 -3.90
N ASP A 112 -17.95 8.88 -4.62
CA ASP A 112 -19.00 8.68 -5.63
C ASP A 112 -18.50 7.84 -6.81
N MET A 113 -17.27 8.07 -7.25
CA MET A 113 -16.62 7.29 -8.31
C MET A 113 -16.42 5.83 -7.88
N ILE A 114 -16.07 5.56 -6.63
CA ILE A 114 -15.95 4.19 -6.09
C ILE A 114 -17.29 3.45 -6.18
N ILE A 115 -18.39 4.09 -5.76
CA ILE A 115 -19.74 3.51 -5.88
C ILE A 115 -20.06 3.22 -7.35
N THR A 116 -19.79 4.19 -8.23
CA THR A 116 -20.02 4.07 -9.67
C THR A 116 -19.19 2.93 -10.29
N ALA A 117 -17.93 2.76 -9.89
CA ALA A 117 -17.05 1.70 -10.37
C ALA A 117 -17.56 0.27 -10.05
N VAL A 118 -18.46 0.15 -9.06
CA VAL A 118 -19.11 -1.12 -8.68
C VAL A 118 -20.50 -1.26 -9.29
N ASP A 119 -21.33 -0.21 -9.23
CA ASP A 119 -22.77 -0.30 -9.54
C ASP A 119 -23.13 0.04 -10.99
N GLU A 120 -22.23 0.71 -11.72
CA GLU A 120 -22.48 1.05 -13.11
C GLU A 120 -22.63 -0.23 -13.96
N LYS A 121 -23.79 -0.33 -14.62
CA LYS A 121 -24.17 -1.46 -15.45
C LYS A 121 -23.53 -1.37 -16.84
N ASN A 122 -23.34 -0.15 -17.34
CA ASN A 122 -22.66 0.09 -18.60
C ASN A 122 -21.15 -0.15 -18.44
N GLU A 123 -20.64 -1.17 -19.11
CA GLU A 123 -19.23 -1.57 -19.01
C GLU A 123 -18.27 -0.45 -19.39
N ALA A 124 -18.51 0.26 -20.50
CA ALA A 124 -17.62 1.33 -20.95
C ALA A 124 -17.53 2.48 -19.92
N LYS A 125 -18.65 2.87 -19.31
CA LYS A 125 -18.65 3.88 -18.24
C LYS A 125 -17.96 3.39 -16.98
N ARG A 126 -18.21 2.14 -16.58
CA ARG A 126 -17.56 1.52 -15.41
C ARG A 126 -16.05 1.47 -15.58
N GLU A 127 -15.56 1.04 -16.74
CA GLU A 127 -14.14 0.96 -17.03
C GLU A 127 -13.49 2.34 -17.18
N ALA A 128 -14.21 3.35 -17.69
CA ALA A 128 -13.74 4.73 -17.70
C ALA A 128 -13.52 5.28 -16.28
N VAL A 129 -14.47 5.04 -15.36
CA VAL A 129 -14.34 5.46 -13.96
C VAL A 129 -13.21 4.71 -13.26
N LYS A 130 -13.07 3.40 -13.48
CA LYS A 130 -11.94 2.63 -12.93
C LYS A 130 -10.60 3.13 -13.47
N LYS A 131 -10.50 3.45 -14.76
CA LYS A 131 -9.27 4.01 -15.34
C LYS A 131 -8.89 5.33 -14.68
N GLU A 132 -9.88 6.18 -14.39
CA GLU A 132 -9.65 7.44 -13.69
C GLU A 132 -9.20 7.19 -12.24
N LEU A 133 -9.86 6.28 -11.52
CA LEU A 133 -9.45 5.88 -10.16
C LEU A 133 -8.06 5.23 -10.16
N ALA A 134 -7.68 4.48 -11.19
CA ALA A 134 -6.38 3.78 -11.26
C ALA A 134 -5.18 4.74 -11.26
N LYS A 135 -5.37 6.02 -11.63
CA LYS A 135 -4.34 7.06 -11.44
C LYS A 135 -3.96 7.25 -9.97
N LEU A 136 -4.86 6.88 -9.06
CA LEU A 136 -4.68 6.97 -7.61
C LEU A 136 -4.07 5.71 -6.98
N ASN A 137 -3.73 4.69 -7.77
CA ASN A 137 -3.07 3.50 -7.22
C ASN A 137 -1.75 3.89 -6.53
N ILE A 138 -1.35 3.10 -5.53
CA ILE A 138 -0.02 3.23 -4.89
C ILE A 138 1.02 3.13 -5.99
N ASN A 139 1.89 4.13 -6.10
CA ASN A 139 2.91 4.22 -7.12
C ASN A 139 4.32 4.32 -6.51
N CYS A 140 5.34 4.52 -7.34
CA CYS A 140 6.73 4.57 -6.87
C CYS A 140 6.95 5.66 -5.82
N ILE A 141 6.38 6.86 -6.02
CA ILE A 141 6.54 8.00 -5.11
C ILE A 141 5.83 7.77 -3.78
N ALA A 142 4.70 7.05 -3.78
CA ALA A 142 4.01 6.70 -2.55
C ALA A 142 4.89 5.90 -1.58
N CYS A 143 5.62 4.90 -2.07
CA CYS A 143 6.55 4.15 -1.24
C CYS A 143 7.88 4.90 -1.05
N HIS A 144 8.49 5.34 -2.15
CA HIS A 144 9.84 5.92 -2.17
C HIS A 144 9.93 7.39 -1.74
N ASN A 145 8.82 8.03 -1.39
CA ASN A 145 8.82 9.34 -0.74
C ASN A 145 7.77 9.42 0.38
N LEU A 146 6.47 9.26 0.08
CA LEU A 146 5.40 9.57 1.04
C LEU A 146 5.53 8.85 2.39
N TYR A 147 5.74 7.53 2.33
CA TYR A 147 5.86 6.67 3.50
C TYR A 147 7.30 6.25 3.81
N ALA A 148 8.26 6.93 3.19
CA ALA A 148 9.66 6.52 3.21
C ALA A 148 10.38 6.74 4.55
N VAL A 149 9.77 7.51 5.45
CA VAL A 149 10.35 7.94 6.73
C VAL A 149 9.41 7.62 7.90
N PRO A 150 9.94 7.24 9.08
CA PRO A 150 9.11 6.84 10.22
C PRO A 150 8.17 7.93 10.76
N ASP A 151 8.61 9.18 10.71
CA ASP A 151 7.90 10.36 11.23
C ASP A 151 6.83 10.91 10.28
N GLY A 152 6.72 10.35 9.07
CA GLY A 152 5.75 10.77 8.05
C GLY A 152 6.07 12.11 7.38
N ASN A 153 7.26 12.69 7.60
CA ASN A 153 7.66 13.98 7.05
C ASN A 153 8.84 13.83 6.08
N PRO A 154 8.64 13.26 4.89
CA PRO A 154 9.71 13.07 3.93
C PRO A 154 10.20 14.40 3.36
N GLN A 155 11.48 14.45 3.00
CA GLN A 155 12.05 15.62 2.34
C GLN A 155 11.42 15.81 0.95
N PRO A 156 11.06 17.05 0.57
CA PRO A 156 10.59 17.33 -0.78
C PRO A 156 11.62 16.88 -1.83
N LYS A 157 11.14 16.48 -3.01
CA LYS A 157 11.99 16.05 -4.15
C LYS A 157 13.10 15.07 -3.74
N THR A 158 12.75 14.05 -2.95
CA THR A 158 13.71 13.04 -2.48
C THR A 158 13.17 11.63 -2.66
N ILE A 159 13.98 10.75 -3.25
CA ILE A 159 13.71 9.33 -3.39
C ILE A 159 14.52 8.57 -2.34
N TYR A 160 13.83 7.79 -1.53
CA TYR A 160 14.42 6.96 -0.49
C TYR A 160 14.50 5.51 -0.95
N GLY A 161 15.57 4.82 -0.60
CA GLY A 161 15.70 3.39 -0.92
C GLY A 161 16.82 2.72 -0.15
N THR A 162 17.03 1.44 -0.43
CA THR A 162 18.07 0.62 0.23
C THR A 162 19.46 0.80 -0.38
N GLY A 163 19.54 1.44 -1.56
CA GLY A 163 20.77 1.72 -2.30
C GLY A 163 21.72 2.69 -1.58
N LYS A 164 22.93 2.86 -2.12
CA LYS A 164 23.89 3.84 -1.59
C LYS A 164 23.41 5.25 -1.88
N ALA A 165 23.44 6.14 -0.88
CA ALA A 165 23.30 7.57 -1.10
C ALA A 165 24.50 8.03 -1.95
N GLN A 166 24.24 8.74 -3.04
CA GLN A 166 25.27 9.24 -3.95
C GLN A 166 24.97 10.71 -4.22
N ASP A 167 26.01 11.56 -4.12
CA ASP A 167 25.90 13.00 -4.40
C ASP A 167 25.59 13.29 -5.87
N THR A 168 25.90 12.33 -6.76
CA THR A 168 25.46 12.27 -8.16
C THR A 168 24.60 11.03 -8.34
N SER A 169 23.39 11.20 -8.85
CA SER A 169 22.43 10.12 -9.07
C SER A 169 21.63 10.47 -10.31
N PRO A 170 21.31 9.51 -11.19
CA PRO A 170 20.39 9.73 -12.31
C PRO A 170 19.05 10.35 -11.87
N HIS A 171 18.59 10.06 -10.65
CA HIS A 171 17.43 10.73 -10.07
C HIS A 171 17.61 12.25 -9.94
N LYS A 172 18.82 12.71 -9.58
CA LYS A 172 19.12 14.13 -9.40
C LYS A 172 19.24 14.83 -10.75
N ASP A 173 19.96 14.20 -11.68
CA ASP A 173 20.34 14.81 -12.95
C ASP A 173 19.17 14.80 -13.95
N GLU A 174 18.37 13.73 -13.99
CA GLU A 174 17.28 13.56 -14.96
C GLU A 174 15.90 13.95 -14.42
N LEU A 175 15.68 13.76 -13.11
CA LEU A 175 14.37 13.96 -12.47
C LEU A 175 14.37 15.11 -11.44
N GLY A 176 15.54 15.61 -11.05
CA GLY A 176 15.66 16.65 -10.01
C GLY A 176 15.42 16.15 -8.57
N PHE A 177 15.39 14.84 -8.35
CA PHE A 177 15.20 14.23 -7.04
C PHE A 177 16.53 13.86 -6.36
N ASN A 178 16.68 14.22 -5.08
CA ASN A 178 17.79 13.72 -4.27
C ASN A 178 17.61 12.21 -4.01
N SER A 179 18.69 11.47 -3.87
CA SER A 179 18.64 10.04 -3.50
C SER A 179 19.17 9.84 -2.09
N VAL A 180 18.34 9.30 -1.20
CA VAL A 180 18.68 9.10 0.22
C VAL A 180 18.58 7.62 0.56
N LYS A 181 19.63 7.09 1.20
CA LYS A 181 19.60 5.75 1.77
C LYS A 181 18.70 5.73 3.00
N SER A 182 17.77 4.79 3.06
CA SER A 182 16.87 4.61 4.19
C SER A 182 17.01 3.20 4.76
N GLU A 183 17.44 3.10 6.02
CA GLU A 183 17.42 1.82 6.75
C GLU A 183 15.99 1.42 7.13
N TYR A 184 15.03 2.37 7.14
CA TYR A 184 13.63 2.08 7.41
C TYR A 184 13.02 1.14 6.35
N PHE A 185 13.47 1.23 5.10
CA PHE A 185 13.04 0.34 4.01
C PHE A 185 13.42 -1.13 4.22
N LYS A 186 14.36 -1.41 5.13
CA LYS A 186 14.72 -2.80 5.48
C LYS A 186 13.92 -3.33 6.67
N SER A 187 13.10 -2.49 7.31
CA SER A 187 12.32 -2.85 8.49
C SER A 187 10.89 -3.21 8.11
N SER A 188 10.32 -4.26 8.72
CA SER A 188 8.89 -4.58 8.62
C SER A 188 7.99 -3.42 9.06
N LYS A 189 8.49 -2.50 9.90
CA LYS A 189 7.77 -1.29 10.34
C LYS A 189 7.38 -0.37 9.19
N PHE A 190 8.10 -0.41 8.07
CA PHE A 190 7.72 0.32 6.85
C PHE A 190 6.38 -0.20 6.31
N CYS A 191 6.25 -1.53 6.17
CA CYS A 191 5.03 -2.18 5.73
C CYS A 191 3.88 -1.96 6.73
N GLY A 192 4.21 -1.92 8.03
CA GLY A 192 3.27 -1.68 9.12
C GLY A 192 2.56 -0.32 9.10
N LYS A 193 3.02 0.66 8.31
CA LYS A 193 2.28 1.93 8.13
C LYS A 193 0.92 1.74 7.45
N CYS A 194 0.79 0.71 6.62
CA CYS A 194 -0.46 0.38 5.93
C CYS A 194 -1.02 -0.99 6.33
N HIS A 195 -0.14 -1.94 6.65
CA HIS A 195 -0.52 -3.29 7.08
C HIS A 195 -0.62 -3.44 8.60
N GLY A 196 -0.53 -2.34 9.34
CA GLY A 196 -0.65 -2.28 10.79
C GLY A 196 -1.75 -1.36 11.26
N CYS A 197 -1.87 -1.26 12.58
CA CYS A 197 -2.85 -0.45 13.27
C CYS A 197 -2.24 -0.04 14.61
N GLU A 198 -2.53 1.17 15.07
CA GLU A 198 -2.00 1.65 16.36
C GLU A 198 -2.72 1.04 17.57
N LEU A 199 -3.79 0.27 17.31
CA LEU A 199 -4.53 -0.47 18.33
C LEU A 199 -3.95 -1.89 18.51
N PRO A 200 -4.06 -2.49 19.71
CA PRO A 200 -3.59 -3.85 19.92
C PRO A 200 -4.35 -4.86 19.05
N SER A 201 -3.73 -6.00 18.76
CA SER A 201 -4.21 -6.98 17.76
C SER A 201 -5.62 -7.54 18.03
N ASN A 202 -6.04 -7.60 19.31
CA ASN A 202 -7.39 -8.00 19.70
C ASN A 202 -8.47 -6.98 19.29
N GLU A 203 -8.11 -5.70 19.15
CA GLU A 203 -8.97 -4.60 18.72
C GLU A 203 -8.81 -4.33 17.22
N CYS A 204 -7.64 -4.65 16.67
CA CYS A 204 -7.30 -4.42 15.28
C CYS A 204 -6.37 -5.53 14.74
N PRO A 205 -6.92 -6.70 14.37
CA PRO A 205 -6.14 -7.86 13.93
C PRO A 205 -5.58 -7.64 12.53
N THR A 206 -4.43 -6.97 12.47
CA THR A 206 -3.74 -6.65 11.21
C THR A 206 -2.68 -7.69 10.87
N ILE A 207 -2.21 -7.66 9.63
CA ILE A 207 -1.07 -8.51 9.21
C ILE A 207 0.16 -8.19 10.06
N TYR A 208 0.41 -6.90 10.32
CA TYR A 208 1.57 -6.46 11.10
C TYR A 208 1.46 -6.86 12.57
N SER A 209 0.30 -6.66 13.22
CA SER A 209 0.12 -7.08 14.61
C SER A 209 0.21 -8.60 14.76
N SER A 210 -0.36 -9.35 13.82
CA SER A 210 -0.23 -10.81 13.74
C SER A 210 1.23 -11.26 13.57
N TYR A 211 1.99 -10.57 12.72
CA TYR A 211 3.42 -10.81 12.53
C TYR A 211 4.23 -10.55 13.81
N GLU A 212 3.97 -9.44 14.50
CA GLU A 212 4.64 -9.14 15.76
C GLU A 212 4.32 -10.18 16.84
N GLU A 213 3.05 -10.57 16.98
CA GLU A 213 2.58 -11.43 18.06
C GLU A 213 2.84 -12.92 17.84
N HIS A 214 2.63 -13.41 16.61
CA HIS A 214 2.66 -14.85 16.33
C HIS A 214 3.96 -15.31 15.67
N TYR A 215 4.74 -14.41 15.08
CA TYR A 215 6.01 -14.77 14.44
C TYR A 215 7.22 -14.23 15.21
N LEU A 216 7.32 -12.91 15.40
CA LEU A 216 8.48 -12.33 16.08
C LEU A 216 8.61 -12.77 17.54
N LYS A 217 7.53 -12.71 18.33
CA LYS A 217 7.55 -13.19 19.73
C LYS A 217 7.84 -14.68 19.88
N HIS A 218 7.71 -15.46 18.81
CA HIS A 218 7.99 -16.90 18.78
C HIS A 218 9.34 -17.23 18.13
N GLY A 219 10.23 -16.23 17.97
CA GLY A 219 11.60 -16.43 17.50
C GLY A 219 11.80 -16.29 15.99
N GLY A 220 10.77 -15.88 15.24
CA GLY A 220 10.88 -15.50 13.84
C GLY A 220 11.84 -14.32 13.65
N LYS A 221 12.59 -14.33 12.54
CA LYS A 221 13.66 -13.34 12.25
C LYS A 221 13.54 -12.69 10.89
N GLU A 222 12.74 -13.25 9.99
CA GLU A 222 12.56 -12.69 8.65
C GLU A 222 11.74 -11.41 8.69
N THR A 223 12.04 -10.48 7.78
CA THR A 223 11.25 -9.26 7.59
C THR A 223 10.14 -9.48 6.56
N CYS A 224 9.15 -8.60 6.53
CA CYS A 224 8.12 -8.62 5.47
C CYS A 224 8.78 -8.63 4.08
N GLN A 225 9.79 -7.79 3.89
CA GLN A 225 10.57 -7.68 2.66
C GLN A 225 11.36 -8.97 2.35
N GLY A 226 11.89 -9.65 3.37
CA GLY A 226 12.59 -10.93 3.21
C GLY A 226 11.73 -12.03 2.57
N CYS A 227 10.42 -12.01 2.82
CA CYS A 227 9.47 -12.97 2.24
C CYS A 227 8.77 -12.43 0.98
N HIS A 228 8.23 -11.21 1.03
CA HIS A 228 7.36 -10.64 -0.02
C HIS A 228 8.13 -9.80 -1.06
N MET A 229 9.39 -9.47 -0.82
CA MET A 229 10.27 -8.74 -1.74
C MET A 229 11.60 -9.48 -1.95
N LYS A 230 11.55 -10.82 -2.04
CA LYS A 230 12.74 -11.62 -2.36
C LYS A 230 13.42 -11.07 -3.61
N GLU A 231 14.74 -10.96 -3.55
CA GLU A 231 15.58 -10.40 -4.63
C GLU A 231 15.16 -8.97 -5.03
N ALA A 232 14.60 -8.21 -4.10
CA ALA A 232 14.03 -6.87 -4.35
C ALA A 232 12.89 -6.84 -5.38
N SER A 233 12.19 -7.96 -5.59
CA SER A 233 10.99 -7.98 -6.43
C SER A 233 9.90 -7.07 -5.89
N HIS A 234 9.20 -6.39 -6.80
CA HIS A 234 8.06 -5.52 -6.49
C HIS A 234 6.72 -6.18 -6.85
N LYS A 235 6.67 -7.51 -6.88
CA LYS A 235 5.41 -8.26 -7.11
C LYS A 235 4.54 -8.35 -5.86
N PHE A 236 5.17 -8.33 -4.68
CA PHE A 236 4.51 -8.44 -3.37
C PHE A 236 3.49 -9.60 -3.32
N PRO A 237 3.91 -10.86 -3.59
CA PRO A 237 2.97 -11.97 -3.70
C PRO A 237 2.25 -12.22 -2.37
N GLY A 238 1.00 -12.65 -2.46
CA GLY A 238 0.15 -13.01 -1.35
C GLY A 238 -0.74 -14.20 -1.70
N ILE A 239 -1.98 -14.20 -1.23
CA ILE A 239 -2.89 -15.35 -1.34
C ILE A 239 -3.36 -15.64 -2.79
N TYR A 240 -3.27 -14.65 -3.68
CA TYR A 240 -3.71 -14.80 -5.07
C TYR A 240 -2.65 -15.47 -5.96
N GLU A 241 -1.39 -15.44 -5.53
CA GLU A 241 -0.25 -16.07 -6.18
C GLU A 241 -0.16 -17.52 -5.68
N LYS A 242 -0.84 -18.43 -6.37
CA LYS A 242 -1.04 -19.83 -5.94
C LYS A 242 0.22 -20.52 -5.44
N ASP A 243 1.35 -20.35 -6.12
CA ASP A 243 2.58 -21.05 -5.74
C ASP A 243 3.17 -20.46 -4.45
N PHE A 244 3.11 -19.14 -4.28
CA PHE A 244 3.47 -18.50 -3.01
C PHE A 244 2.51 -18.92 -1.87
N ALA A 245 1.22 -19.00 -2.15
CA ALA A 245 0.21 -19.41 -1.17
C ALA A 245 0.37 -20.88 -0.73
N LYS A 246 0.78 -21.78 -1.64
CA LYS A 246 1.04 -23.20 -1.31
C LYS A 246 2.22 -23.34 -0.35
N ASP A 247 3.28 -22.54 -0.55
CA ASP A 247 4.47 -22.59 0.31
C ASP A 247 4.16 -22.14 1.75
N ALA A 248 3.07 -21.41 1.96
CA ALA A 248 2.68 -20.88 3.26
C ALA A 248 2.01 -21.91 4.18
N VAL A 249 1.44 -23.00 3.64
CA VAL A 249 0.69 -24.01 4.42
C VAL A 249 1.04 -25.43 3.97
N GLU A 250 1.55 -26.23 4.90
CA GLU A 250 1.77 -27.66 4.71
C GLU A 250 0.62 -28.45 5.35
N ILE A 251 0.08 -29.43 4.61
CA ILE A 251 -0.99 -30.32 5.09
C ILE A 251 -0.46 -31.76 5.06
N LYS A 252 -0.44 -32.42 6.22
CA LYS A 252 -0.17 -33.85 6.34
C LYS A 252 -1.46 -34.56 6.75
N ILE A 253 -1.87 -35.53 5.93
CA ILE A 253 -3.05 -36.36 6.18
C ILE A 253 -2.55 -37.78 6.43
N SER A 254 -2.90 -38.33 7.59
CA SER A 254 -2.75 -39.77 7.87
C SER A 254 -4.12 -40.37 8.13
N ALA A 255 -4.34 -41.57 7.60
CA ALA A 255 -5.60 -42.27 7.73
C ALA A 255 -5.32 -43.69 8.21
N SER A 256 -6.02 -44.11 9.26
CA SER A 256 -5.90 -45.46 9.83
C SER A 256 -7.27 -46.11 9.90
N PRO A 257 -7.39 -47.39 9.49
CA PRO A 257 -8.64 -48.12 9.65
C PRO A 257 -8.95 -48.26 11.15
N THR A 258 -10.22 -48.20 11.48
CA THR A 258 -10.74 -48.52 12.82
C THR A 258 -12.03 -49.29 12.66
N GLU A 259 -12.55 -49.79 13.76
CA GLU A 259 -13.89 -50.36 13.83
C GLU A 259 -14.64 -49.71 14.97
N TYR A 260 -15.96 -49.56 14.84
CA TYR A 260 -16.82 -49.21 15.97
C TYR A 260 -18.00 -50.17 16.04
N VAL A 261 -18.45 -50.43 17.27
CA VAL A 261 -19.57 -51.33 17.52
C VAL A 261 -20.87 -50.55 17.40
N TYR A 262 -21.71 -50.93 16.44
CA TYR A 262 -23.05 -50.37 16.32
C TYR A 262 -24.02 -51.18 17.18
N HIS A 263 -24.12 -50.79 18.46
CA HIS A 263 -24.83 -51.54 19.50
C HIS A 263 -26.32 -51.80 19.20
N LEU A 264 -26.97 -50.94 18.41
CA LEU A 264 -28.38 -51.09 18.04
C LEU A 264 -28.65 -52.29 17.12
N GLU A 265 -27.68 -52.67 16.29
CA GLU A 265 -27.78 -53.78 15.33
C GLU A 265 -26.78 -54.90 15.63
N ASN A 266 -26.09 -54.83 16.77
CA ASN A 266 -25.07 -55.80 17.20
C ASN A 266 -24.07 -56.17 16.09
N ARG A 267 -23.56 -55.17 15.35
CA ARG A 267 -22.59 -55.36 14.27
C ARG A 267 -21.35 -54.48 14.43
N ILE A 268 -20.24 -54.98 13.91
CA ILE A 268 -19.00 -54.22 13.74
C ILE A 268 -19.11 -53.43 12.44
N VAL A 269 -18.89 -52.13 12.52
CA VAL A 269 -18.89 -51.25 11.36
C VAL A 269 -17.45 -50.80 11.09
N PRO A 270 -16.92 -51.01 9.88
CA PRO A 270 -15.61 -50.48 9.51
C PRO A 270 -15.66 -48.95 9.51
N GLY A 271 -14.63 -48.33 10.07
CA GLY A 271 -14.46 -46.90 10.13
C GLY A 271 -13.06 -46.48 9.72
N LEU A 272 -12.87 -45.17 9.58
CA LEU A 272 -11.59 -44.55 9.26
C LEU A 272 -11.35 -43.41 10.23
N VAL A 273 -10.20 -43.41 10.91
CA VAL A 273 -9.71 -42.23 11.65
C VAL A 273 -8.80 -41.46 10.70
N MET A 274 -9.17 -40.21 10.41
CA MET A 274 -8.33 -39.29 9.64
C MET A 274 -7.71 -38.27 10.60
N ASN A 275 -6.39 -38.18 10.61
CA ASN A 275 -5.65 -37.12 11.29
C ASN A 275 -5.14 -36.14 10.25
N ILE A 276 -5.51 -34.87 10.42
CA ILE A 276 -5.08 -33.78 9.54
C ILE A 276 -4.20 -32.85 10.38
N GLN A 277 -2.92 -32.77 10.03
CA GLN A 277 -1.99 -31.81 10.60
C GLN A 277 -1.78 -30.67 9.58
N LEU A 278 -2.09 -29.45 10.01
CA LEU A 278 -1.78 -28.24 9.24
C LEU A 278 -0.62 -27.50 9.92
N THR A 279 0.39 -27.14 9.13
CA THR A 279 1.54 -26.36 9.58
C THR A 279 1.62 -25.07 8.77
N SER A 280 1.63 -23.94 9.46
CA SER A 280 1.83 -22.63 8.83
C SER A 280 3.31 -22.31 8.77
N HIS A 281 3.81 -21.99 7.57
CA HIS A 281 5.15 -21.45 7.33
C HIS A 281 5.13 -19.92 7.17
N SER A 282 3.95 -19.30 7.29
CA SER A 282 3.76 -17.86 7.18
C SER A 282 4.26 -17.10 8.41
N GLY A 283 4.79 -15.90 8.16
CA GLY A 283 5.20 -14.95 9.20
C GLY A 283 4.05 -14.23 9.89
N HIS A 284 2.81 -14.53 9.56
CA HIS A 284 1.59 -14.00 10.18
C HIS A 284 0.46 -15.03 10.02
N GLY A 285 -0.64 -14.85 10.75
CA GLY A 285 -1.81 -15.70 10.63
C GLY A 285 -2.37 -15.72 9.20
N ILE A 286 -3.02 -16.83 8.84
CA ILE A 286 -3.71 -17.01 7.57
C ILE A 286 -5.17 -17.41 7.83
N PRO A 287 -6.16 -16.78 7.18
CA PRO A 287 -6.04 -15.55 6.39
C PRO A 287 -5.97 -14.31 7.29
N HIS A 288 -5.04 -13.40 7.06
CA HIS A 288 -5.06 -12.02 7.58
C HIS A 288 -4.85 -11.04 6.43
N GLY A 289 -5.52 -9.88 6.49
CA GLY A 289 -5.65 -8.93 5.37
C GLY A 289 -6.94 -9.13 4.56
#